data_AF-D2PUN1-F1
#
_entry.id   AF-D2PUN1-F1
#
_cell.length_a   1.000
_cell.length_b   1.000
_cell.length_c   1.000
_cell.angle_alpha   90.00
_cell.angle_beta   90.00
_cell.angle_gamma   90.00
#
_symmetry.space_group_name_H-M   'P 1'
#
loop_
_entity.id
_entity.type
_entity.pdbx_description
1 polymer ?
#
loop_
_entity_poly.entity_id
_entity_poly.type
_entity_poly.pdbx_seq_one_letter_code
_entity_poly.pdbx_strand_id
1 'polypeptide(L)'
;MLLTRLIKSVGLCAMTAALVIVPAHSASASATSAHGEPGPRVVGGTRAAQGEFPWMVRLSMGCGGAMYTSQLVLTAAHCVGSTGNNTSITATVGVVDLQDTSATKVRSTYVHRSPTYGTSTGGDWALIKLASPIAGVATLPIATTTAYDSGTFTVAGWGAATEGGTQQRYLLKAQVPYVDDVTCRDAGPYYSDLIFAAELCAGRMATGGVDTCQGDSGGPMFRRDNANAWIQVGIVSHGDGCARPSAPGVYTQVSTFAAAIAAAAANLGGGGGPACGPFTNGTNVNIPDAGAAVTSSVTATGCTGSTSSAQVAVNIVHTFRGDLVIDLLAPDGSSYRLKGTNPSDSADNVNTTYTATVGNEVRNGTWRLQVRDVARADVGYVNSWSLSL
;
A
#
# COMPACT_ATOMS: atom_id res chain seq x y z
N MET A 1 85.96 -6.74 -72.43
CA MET A 1 86.37 -5.55 -73.22
C MET A 1 85.24 -4.55 -73.06
N LEU A 2 85.52 -3.29 -72.68
CA LEU A 2 84.54 -2.24 -72.29
C LEU A 2 83.74 -2.61 -71.00
N LEU A 3 83.32 -1.72 -70.09
CA LEU A 3 82.62 -0.40 -70.17
C LEU A 3 81.16 -0.57 -70.69
N THR A 4 80.10 0.05 -70.12
CA THR A 4 80.04 1.31 -69.36
C THR A 4 78.91 1.36 -68.28
N ARG A 5 79.13 2.25 -67.31
CA ARG A 5 78.30 2.78 -66.19
C ARG A 5 76.74 2.78 -66.22
N LEU A 6 76.20 2.76 -64.99
CA LEU A 6 75.01 3.46 -64.44
C LEU A 6 73.57 3.06 -64.86
N ILE A 7 72.71 2.84 -63.86
CA ILE A 7 71.67 3.81 -63.44
C ILE A 7 71.23 3.55 -61.97
N LYS A 8 70.54 4.51 -61.35
CA LYS A 8 70.25 4.61 -59.90
C LYS A 8 69.01 3.81 -59.47
N SER A 9 69.08 3.22 -58.28
CA SER A 9 68.03 3.31 -57.25
C SER A 9 68.58 2.87 -55.88
N VAL A 10 68.11 3.49 -54.78
CA VAL A 10 68.58 3.20 -53.42
C VAL A 10 67.60 2.26 -52.74
N GLY A 11 67.99 0.98 -52.60
CA GLY A 11 67.27 0.01 -51.78
C GLY A 11 67.74 0.08 -50.32
N LEU A 12 66.88 0.56 -49.42
CA LEU A 12 67.23 0.70 -48.00
C LEU A 12 67.11 -0.65 -47.29
N CYS A 13 68.24 -1.28 -46.95
CA CYS A 13 68.26 -2.55 -46.23
C CYS A 13 68.11 -2.32 -44.72
N ALA A 14 66.89 -2.45 -44.20
CA ALA A 14 66.60 -2.37 -42.77
C ALA A 14 66.68 -3.76 -42.12
N MET A 15 67.41 -3.87 -41.00
CA MET A 15 67.45 -5.09 -40.19
C MET A 15 66.13 -5.26 -39.44
N THR A 16 65.43 -6.36 -39.69
CA THR A 16 64.28 -6.79 -38.86
C THR A 16 64.72 -7.81 -37.82
N ALA A 17 64.50 -7.50 -36.55
CA ALA A 17 64.77 -8.43 -35.45
C ALA A 17 63.78 -9.60 -35.47
N ALA A 18 64.26 -10.82 -35.22
CA ALA A 18 63.41 -12.01 -35.16
C ALA A 18 62.56 -12.01 -33.89
N LEU A 19 61.24 -11.81 -34.04
CA LEU A 19 60.28 -11.89 -32.94
C LEU A 19 59.83 -13.35 -32.73
N VAL A 20 60.10 -13.91 -31.56
CA VAL A 20 59.58 -15.23 -31.17
C VAL A 20 58.09 -15.09 -30.82
N ILE A 21 57.21 -15.54 -31.71
CA ILE A 21 55.76 -15.52 -31.50
C ILE A 21 55.38 -16.68 -30.58
N VAL A 22 55.03 -16.37 -29.32
CA VAL A 22 54.34 -17.31 -28.44
C VAL A 22 52.86 -17.35 -28.86
N PRO A 23 52.26 -18.51 -29.16
CA PRO A 23 50.85 -18.60 -29.51
C PRO A 23 49.99 -18.37 -28.27
N ALA A 24 49.50 -17.14 -28.11
CA ALA A 24 48.52 -16.78 -27.10
C ALA A 24 47.24 -17.60 -27.30
N HIS A 25 47.08 -18.65 -26.50
CA HIS A 25 45.88 -19.46 -26.48
C HIS A 25 44.77 -18.65 -25.80
N SER A 26 43.99 -17.93 -26.59
CA SER A 26 42.76 -17.28 -26.15
C SER A 26 41.81 -18.33 -25.60
N ALA A 27 41.82 -18.52 -24.29
CA ALA A 27 40.86 -19.33 -23.58
C ALA A 27 39.49 -18.64 -23.65
N SER A 28 38.77 -18.87 -24.75
CA SER A 28 37.39 -18.43 -24.93
C SER A 28 36.53 -19.06 -23.83
N ALA A 29 36.34 -18.31 -22.73
CA ALA A 29 35.34 -18.62 -21.74
C ALA A 29 33.98 -18.53 -22.44
N SER A 30 33.45 -19.69 -22.83
CA SER A 30 32.12 -19.81 -23.41
C SER A 30 31.08 -19.35 -22.40
N ALA A 31 30.76 -18.06 -22.45
CA ALA A 31 29.61 -17.51 -21.75
C ALA A 31 28.39 -18.29 -22.24
N THR A 32 27.85 -19.15 -21.37
CA THR A 32 26.62 -19.89 -21.65
C THR A 32 25.51 -18.86 -21.71
N SER A 33 25.19 -18.40 -22.92
CA SER A 33 24.02 -17.57 -23.18
C SER A 33 22.82 -18.27 -22.57
N ALA A 34 22.31 -17.73 -21.47
CA ALA A 34 21.02 -18.15 -20.94
C ALA A 34 20.01 -17.82 -22.03
N HIS A 35 19.49 -18.86 -22.71
CA HIS A 35 18.39 -18.68 -23.64
C HIS A 35 17.23 -18.11 -22.83
N GLY A 36 16.96 -16.83 -23.06
CA GLY A 36 15.83 -16.14 -22.46
C GLY A 36 14.56 -16.71 -23.07
N GLU A 37 14.04 -17.78 -22.47
CA GLU A 37 12.70 -18.28 -22.75
C GLU A 37 11.72 -17.10 -22.80
N PRO A 38 10.94 -16.93 -23.87
CA PRO A 38 10.05 -15.79 -24.05
C PRO A 38 8.87 -15.91 -23.08
N GLY A 39 9.11 -15.56 -21.82
CA GLY A 39 8.12 -15.62 -20.75
C GLY A 39 6.86 -14.85 -21.11
N PRO A 40 5.68 -15.32 -20.66
CA PRO A 40 4.40 -14.68 -20.94
C PRO A 40 4.33 -13.27 -20.35
N ARG A 41 3.38 -12.46 -20.83
CA ARG A 41 3.35 -10.97 -20.64
C ARG A 41 2.14 -10.17 -20.02
N VAL A 42 1.04 -9.75 -19.38
CA VAL A 42 0.48 -8.38 -19.48
C VAL A 42 0.96 -7.71 -20.77
N VAL A 43 0.05 -7.31 -21.67
CA VAL A 43 0.36 -7.08 -23.10
C VAL A 43 1.60 -6.19 -23.30
N GLY A 44 2.58 -6.68 -24.08
CA GLY A 44 3.88 -6.03 -24.32
C GLY A 44 4.80 -5.82 -23.09
N GLY A 45 4.37 -6.23 -21.90
CA GLY A 45 5.10 -6.12 -20.64
C GLY A 45 6.22 -7.15 -20.44
N THR A 46 6.73 -7.19 -19.21
CA THR A 46 7.85 -8.04 -18.75
C THR A 46 7.56 -8.60 -17.35
N ARG A 47 8.25 -9.67 -16.93
CA ARG A 47 8.13 -10.22 -15.57
C ARG A 47 8.73 -9.26 -14.54
N ALA A 48 8.05 -9.09 -13.41
CA ALA A 48 8.57 -8.36 -12.26
C ALA A 48 9.58 -9.23 -11.47
N ALA A 49 10.58 -8.59 -10.88
CA ALA A 49 11.51 -9.27 -9.98
C ALA A 49 10.85 -9.52 -8.60
N GLN A 50 11.28 -10.57 -7.90
CA GLN A 50 10.77 -10.88 -6.57
C GLN A 50 11.12 -9.72 -5.62
N GLY A 51 10.09 -9.16 -4.96
CA GLY A 51 10.23 -7.97 -4.12
C GLY A 51 10.31 -6.62 -4.86
N GLU A 52 10.09 -6.56 -6.18
CA GLU A 52 10.10 -5.29 -6.93
C GLU A 52 8.91 -4.38 -6.59
N PHE A 53 7.72 -4.98 -6.43
CA PHE A 53 6.47 -4.30 -6.05
C PHE A 53 5.82 -4.99 -4.84
N PRO A 54 6.40 -4.88 -3.63
CA PRO A 54 6.04 -5.70 -2.46
C PRO A 54 4.63 -5.44 -1.88
N TRP A 55 3.97 -4.37 -2.29
CA TRP A 55 2.57 -4.03 -1.95
C TRP A 55 1.53 -4.74 -2.85
N MET A 56 1.93 -5.47 -3.89
CA MET A 56 1.01 -6.07 -4.86
C MET A 56 0.17 -7.20 -4.26
N VAL A 57 -1.12 -7.19 -4.57
CA VAL A 57 -2.11 -8.17 -4.10
C VAL A 57 -2.82 -8.83 -5.26
N ARG A 58 -2.94 -10.17 -5.24
CA ARG A 58 -3.89 -10.93 -6.06
C ARG A 58 -5.09 -11.34 -5.21
N LEU A 59 -6.27 -10.87 -5.58
CA LEU A 59 -7.54 -11.16 -4.91
C LEU A 59 -8.21 -12.40 -5.52
N SER A 60 -8.86 -13.24 -4.71
CA SER A 60 -9.32 -14.57 -5.12
C SER A 60 -10.25 -14.60 -6.35
N MET A 61 -11.12 -13.60 -6.52
CA MET A 61 -12.09 -13.53 -7.64
C MET A 61 -11.47 -13.27 -9.01
N GLY A 62 -10.18 -12.92 -9.09
CA GLY A 62 -9.48 -12.64 -10.34
C GLY A 62 -8.78 -11.29 -10.39
N CYS A 63 -9.22 -10.33 -9.56
CA CYS A 63 -8.69 -8.96 -9.55
C CYS A 63 -7.32 -8.80 -8.87
N GLY A 64 -6.66 -7.68 -9.18
CA GLY A 64 -5.51 -7.15 -8.46
C GLY A 64 -5.90 -6.18 -7.33
N GLY A 65 -4.89 -5.67 -6.64
CA GLY A 65 -5.00 -4.61 -5.63
C GLY A 65 -3.63 -4.21 -5.09
N ALA A 66 -3.60 -3.19 -4.24
CA ALA A 66 -2.41 -2.73 -3.52
C ALA A 66 -2.67 -2.67 -2.01
N MET A 67 -1.67 -3.05 -1.20
CA MET A 67 -1.71 -2.84 0.25
C MET A 67 -1.70 -1.33 0.54
N TYR A 68 -2.82 -0.81 1.06
CA TYR A 68 -2.96 0.58 1.48
C TYR A 68 -2.50 0.78 2.93
N THR A 69 -2.81 -0.19 3.79
CA THR A 69 -2.22 -0.35 5.14
C THR A 69 -1.77 -1.79 5.33
N SER A 70 -1.24 -2.16 6.49
CA SER A 70 -0.96 -3.57 6.81
C SER A 70 -2.20 -4.47 6.81
N GLN A 71 -3.42 -3.91 6.93
CA GLN A 71 -4.69 -4.66 6.99
C GLN A 71 -5.73 -4.25 5.93
N LEU A 72 -5.48 -3.20 5.13
CA LEU A 72 -6.37 -2.75 4.07
C LEU A 72 -5.75 -2.93 2.68
N VAL A 73 -6.52 -3.47 1.75
CA VAL A 73 -6.20 -3.51 0.32
C VAL A 73 -7.08 -2.51 -0.42
N LEU A 74 -6.48 -1.63 -1.22
CA LEU A 74 -7.18 -0.78 -2.19
C LEU A 74 -7.31 -1.54 -3.53
N THR A 75 -8.51 -1.55 -4.09
CA THR A 75 -8.86 -2.21 -5.36
C THR A 75 -10.03 -1.48 -6.03
N ALA A 76 -10.57 -2.01 -7.13
CA ALA A 76 -11.73 -1.46 -7.83
C ALA A 76 -13.06 -1.82 -7.13
N ALA A 77 -14.10 -1.00 -7.36
CA ALA A 77 -15.45 -1.26 -6.88
C ALA A 77 -16.13 -2.41 -7.64
N HIS A 78 -15.90 -2.52 -8.96
CA HIS A 78 -16.45 -3.59 -9.79
C HIS A 78 -15.93 -4.99 -9.40
N CYS A 79 -14.75 -5.06 -8.77
CA CYS A 79 -14.17 -6.30 -8.25
C CYS A 79 -14.87 -6.87 -7.01
N VAL A 80 -15.80 -6.12 -6.37
CA VAL A 80 -16.34 -6.49 -5.06
C VAL A 80 -17.86 -6.32 -4.95
N GLY A 81 -18.45 -7.06 -4.01
CA GLY A 81 -19.86 -6.94 -3.64
C GLY A 81 -20.20 -5.59 -2.99
N SER A 82 -21.45 -5.44 -2.55
CA SER A 82 -21.89 -4.28 -1.77
C SER A 82 -21.11 -4.16 -0.45
N THR A 83 -21.02 -2.92 0.06
CA THR A 83 -20.41 -2.61 1.36
C THR A 83 -21.03 -3.44 2.49
N GLY A 84 -20.19 -4.07 3.31
CA GLY A 84 -20.62 -4.95 4.40
C GLY A 84 -19.60 -6.04 4.76
N ASN A 85 -20.00 -6.93 5.67
CA ASN A 85 -19.20 -8.08 6.10
C ASN A 85 -18.95 -9.03 4.92
N ASN A 86 -17.70 -9.45 4.74
CA ASN A 86 -17.29 -10.36 3.67
C ASN A 86 -16.10 -11.21 4.10
N THR A 87 -16.24 -12.54 4.04
CA THR A 87 -15.19 -13.52 4.39
C THR A 87 -14.80 -14.46 3.24
N SER A 88 -15.29 -14.19 2.01
CA SER A 88 -15.05 -15.03 0.82
C SER A 88 -13.85 -14.57 -0.02
N ILE A 89 -13.43 -13.31 0.10
CA ILE A 89 -12.24 -12.81 -0.60
C ILE A 89 -10.98 -13.29 0.13
N THR A 90 -10.01 -13.82 -0.61
CA THR A 90 -8.65 -14.09 -0.12
C THR A 90 -7.67 -13.20 -0.87
N ALA A 91 -6.90 -12.40 -0.14
CA ALA A 91 -5.76 -11.66 -0.64
C ALA A 91 -4.50 -12.54 -0.59
N THR A 92 -3.77 -12.60 -1.70
CA THR A 92 -2.46 -13.27 -1.81
C THR A 92 -1.39 -12.20 -2.05
N VAL A 93 -0.34 -12.19 -1.22
CA VAL A 93 0.63 -11.08 -1.10
C VAL A 93 2.05 -11.62 -0.95
N GLY A 94 3.05 -10.84 -1.39
CA GLY A 94 4.47 -11.06 -1.09
C GLY A 94 5.25 -11.94 -2.08
N VAL A 95 4.60 -12.43 -3.15
CA VAL A 95 5.23 -13.30 -4.17
C VAL A 95 5.04 -12.73 -5.57
N VAL A 96 5.96 -13.03 -6.48
CA VAL A 96 5.78 -12.89 -7.93
C VAL A 96 5.03 -14.10 -8.51
N ASP A 97 5.31 -15.31 -8.04
CA ASP A 97 4.73 -16.56 -8.54
C ASP A 97 3.55 -16.99 -7.65
N LEU A 98 2.35 -17.11 -8.23
CA LEU A 98 1.15 -17.53 -7.51
C LEU A 98 1.18 -19.00 -7.03
N GLN A 99 2.13 -19.81 -7.52
CA GLN A 99 2.38 -21.17 -7.05
C GLN A 99 3.44 -21.25 -5.94
N ASP A 100 4.09 -20.13 -5.58
CA ASP A 100 5.08 -20.10 -4.50
C ASP A 100 4.39 -20.30 -3.13
N THR A 101 4.89 -21.26 -2.36
CA THR A 101 4.34 -21.62 -1.04
C THR A 101 4.66 -20.59 0.06
N SER A 102 5.56 -19.65 -0.18
CA SER A 102 5.84 -18.51 0.72
C SER A 102 4.78 -17.41 0.67
N ALA A 103 3.81 -17.51 -0.25
CA ALA A 103 2.75 -16.53 -0.43
C ALA A 103 1.87 -16.34 0.82
N THR A 104 1.89 -15.14 1.40
CA THR A 104 1.00 -14.77 2.50
C THR A 104 -0.44 -14.70 1.98
N LYS A 105 -1.34 -15.48 2.59
CA LYS A 105 -2.75 -15.57 2.20
C LYS A 105 -3.66 -15.23 3.37
N VAL A 106 -4.42 -14.14 3.26
CA VAL A 106 -5.33 -13.66 4.32
C VAL A 106 -6.73 -13.45 3.75
N ARG A 107 -7.75 -13.93 4.47
CA ARG A 107 -9.15 -13.68 4.10
C ARG A 107 -9.60 -12.28 4.49
N SER A 108 -10.60 -11.75 3.80
CA SER A 108 -11.30 -10.54 4.22
C SER A 108 -12.14 -10.76 5.48
N THR A 109 -12.54 -9.66 6.13
CA THR A 109 -13.67 -9.60 7.07
C THR A 109 -14.75 -8.61 6.63
N TYR A 110 -14.38 -7.58 5.86
CA TYR A 110 -15.28 -6.51 5.43
C TYR A 110 -14.86 -5.95 4.06
N VAL A 111 -15.84 -5.48 3.28
CA VAL A 111 -15.67 -4.70 2.05
C VAL A 111 -16.32 -3.34 2.24
N HIS A 112 -15.61 -2.26 1.93
CA HIS A 112 -16.20 -0.94 1.69
C HIS A 112 -16.06 -0.62 0.21
N ARG A 113 -17.17 -0.63 -0.53
CA ARG A 113 -17.25 -0.19 -1.93
C ARG A 113 -17.64 1.29 -1.97
N SER A 114 -17.03 2.05 -2.87
CA SER A 114 -17.34 3.48 -3.08
C SER A 114 -18.85 3.74 -3.15
N PRO A 115 -19.39 4.70 -2.39
CA PRO A 115 -20.79 5.13 -2.49
C PRO A 115 -21.15 5.76 -3.85
N THR A 116 -20.18 6.22 -4.63
CA THR A 116 -20.40 6.85 -5.94
C THR A 116 -20.29 5.87 -7.11
N TYR A 117 -19.85 4.63 -6.88
CA TYR A 117 -19.67 3.66 -7.97
C TYR A 117 -20.97 3.40 -8.74
N GLY A 118 -20.94 3.62 -10.05
CA GLY A 118 -22.11 3.53 -10.93
C GLY A 118 -22.95 4.80 -11.02
N THR A 119 -22.49 5.93 -10.46
CA THR A 119 -23.09 7.26 -10.68
C THR A 119 -22.26 8.08 -11.68
N SER A 120 -22.80 9.21 -12.14
CA SER A 120 -22.11 10.17 -13.01
C SER A 120 -20.93 10.92 -12.35
N THR A 121 -20.57 10.60 -11.11
CA THR A 121 -19.34 11.07 -10.45
C THR A 121 -18.25 9.99 -10.39
N GLY A 122 -18.47 8.81 -10.98
CA GLY A 122 -17.47 7.74 -11.10
C GLY A 122 -17.02 7.18 -9.75
N GLY A 123 -15.72 6.86 -9.65
CA GLY A 123 -15.12 6.34 -8.42
C GLY A 123 -15.28 4.83 -8.29
N ASP A 124 -14.72 4.09 -9.25
CA ASP A 124 -14.56 2.64 -9.20
C ASP A 124 -13.41 2.25 -8.26
N TRP A 125 -13.60 2.49 -6.96
CA TRP A 125 -12.67 2.12 -5.89
C TRP A 125 -13.36 1.40 -4.73
N ALA A 126 -12.61 0.53 -4.05
CA ALA A 126 -13.03 -0.17 -2.85
C ALA A 126 -11.86 -0.49 -1.93
N LEU A 127 -12.17 -0.63 -0.63
CA LEU A 127 -11.26 -1.11 0.40
C LEU A 127 -11.72 -2.48 0.90
N ILE A 128 -10.79 -3.44 0.94
CA ILE A 128 -10.99 -4.74 1.56
C ILE A 128 -10.24 -4.76 2.90
N LYS A 129 -10.95 -4.98 4.00
CA LYS A 129 -10.35 -5.22 5.32
C LYS A 129 -9.99 -6.69 5.46
N LEU A 130 -8.73 -6.98 5.72
CA LEU A 130 -8.21 -8.32 5.99
C LEU A 130 -8.55 -8.77 7.43
N ALA A 131 -8.62 -10.07 7.65
CA ALA A 131 -8.91 -10.67 8.96
C ALA A 131 -7.81 -10.40 10.02
N SER A 132 -6.57 -10.21 9.57
CA SER A 132 -5.42 -9.83 10.38
C SER A 132 -4.52 -8.86 9.60
N PRO A 133 -3.78 -7.96 10.27
CA PRO A 133 -2.70 -7.23 9.62
C PRO A 133 -1.59 -8.19 9.17
N ILE A 134 -0.91 -7.86 8.07
CA ILE A 134 0.30 -8.55 7.61
C ILE A 134 1.51 -7.78 8.15
N ALA A 135 2.28 -8.41 9.03
CA ALA A 135 3.48 -7.81 9.62
C ALA A 135 4.57 -7.58 8.54
N GLY A 136 5.20 -6.40 8.57
CA GLY A 136 6.30 -6.05 7.66
C GLY A 136 5.94 -5.89 6.18
N VAL A 137 4.64 -5.93 5.82
CA VAL A 137 4.22 -5.70 4.42
C VAL A 137 4.47 -4.26 4.00
N ALA A 138 5.01 -4.05 2.80
CA ALA A 138 5.10 -2.72 2.22
C ALA A 138 3.71 -2.24 1.78
N THR A 139 3.45 -0.96 1.95
CA THR A 139 2.25 -0.28 1.44
C THR A 139 2.58 0.59 0.25
N LEU A 140 1.57 0.96 -0.54
CA LEU A 140 1.69 1.93 -1.61
C LEU A 140 0.93 3.21 -1.21
N PRO A 141 1.63 4.34 -0.95
CA PRO A 141 1.00 5.63 -0.75
C PRO A 141 0.16 6.04 -1.97
N ILE A 142 -0.94 6.76 -1.73
CA ILE A 142 -1.82 7.27 -2.78
C ILE A 142 -1.51 8.73 -3.13
N ALA A 143 -1.70 9.10 -4.39
CA ALA A 143 -1.71 10.50 -4.82
C ALA A 143 -2.86 11.24 -4.15
N THR A 144 -2.57 12.41 -3.57
CA THR A 144 -3.55 13.30 -2.92
C THR A 144 -3.73 14.62 -3.68
N THR A 145 -3.03 14.78 -4.79
CA THR A 145 -3.06 15.95 -5.69
C THR A 145 -2.87 15.49 -7.12
N THR A 146 -3.40 16.25 -8.08
CA THR A 146 -3.33 15.93 -9.52
C THR A 146 -1.94 16.12 -10.14
N ALA A 147 -0.94 16.52 -9.34
CA ALA A 147 0.44 16.75 -9.80
C ALA A 147 1.14 15.49 -10.34
N TYR A 148 0.61 14.30 -10.04
CA TYR A 148 1.14 13.02 -10.48
C TYR A 148 0.38 12.42 -11.67
N ASP A 149 -0.76 13.01 -12.06
CA ASP A 149 -1.80 12.38 -12.90
C ASP A 149 -1.47 12.37 -14.41
N SER A 150 -0.23 12.71 -14.77
CA SER A 150 0.26 12.76 -16.16
C SER A 150 1.59 12.01 -16.32
N GLY A 151 2.15 11.99 -17.54
CA GLY A 151 3.49 11.47 -17.82
C GLY A 151 3.51 9.99 -18.23
N THR A 152 4.21 9.14 -17.48
CA THR A 152 4.28 7.70 -17.75
C THR A 152 4.15 6.93 -16.44
N PHE A 153 3.27 5.94 -16.44
CA PHE A 153 2.95 5.12 -15.29
C PHE A 153 3.48 3.70 -15.46
N THR A 154 3.78 3.05 -14.34
CA THR A 154 3.92 1.61 -14.24
C THR A 154 2.55 1.02 -13.90
N VAL A 155 2.19 -0.04 -14.60
CA VAL A 155 1.07 -0.92 -14.26
C VAL A 155 1.62 -2.31 -14.01
N ALA A 156 1.05 -3.04 -13.06
CA ALA A 156 1.49 -4.39 -12.71
C ALA A 156 0.34 -5.27 -12.23
N GLY A 157 0.43 -6.57 -12.52
CA GLY A 157 -0.60 -7.54 -12.13
C GLY A 157 -0.39 -8.96 -12.68
N TRP A 158 -1.45 -9.75 -12.59
CA TRP A 158 -1.52 -11.16 -13.02
C TRP A 158 -2.67 -11.37 -14.03
N GLY A 159 -3.12 -10.30 -14.68
CA GLY A 159 -4.07 -10.33 -15.78
C GLY A 159 -3.49 -10.97 -17.04
N ALA A 160 -4.32 -11.03 -18.08
CA ALA A 160 -4.01 -11.76 -19.30
C ALA A 160 -2.81 -11.17 -20.08
N ALA A 161 -2.00 -12.06 -20.67
CA ALA A 161 -0.84 -11.67 -21.49
C ALA A 161 -1.19 -11.05 -22.85
N THR A 162 -2.44 -11.26 -23.27
CA THR A 162 -3.05 -10.88 -24.54
C THR A 162 -4.54 -10.69 -24.29
N GLU A 163 -5.22 -9.87 -25.09
CA GLU A 163 -6.68 -9.78 -25.04
C GLU A 163 -7.33 -11.18 -25.22
N GLY A 164 -8.28 -11.53 -24.35
CA GLY A 164 -8.94 -12.84 -24.33
C GLY A 164 -8.05 -14.00 -23.86
N GLY A 165 -6.82 -13.72 -23.40
CA GLY A 165 -5.90 -14.72 -22.86
C GLY A 165 -6.22 -15.17 -21.43
N THR A 166 -5.50 -16.17 -20.94
CA THR A 166 -5.59 -16.61 -19.55
C THR A 166 -4.81 -15.70 -18.61
N GLN A 167 -5.27 -15.58 -17.36
CA GLN A 167 -4.50 -14.97 -16.27
C GLN A 167 -3.16 -15.67 -16.06
N GLN A 168 -2.20 -14.91 -15.56
CA GLN A 168 -0.79 -15.31 -15.55
C GLN A 168 -0.32 -15.81 -14.18
N ARG A 169 0.58 -16.79 -14.20
CA ARG A 169 1.20 -17.37 -13.00
C ARG A 169 2.14 -16.38 -12.29
N TYR A 170 2.82 -15.53 -13.06
CA TYR A 170 3.85 -14.61 -12.59
C TYR A 170 3.36 -13.16 -12.59
N LEU A 171 3.83 -12.36 -11.65
CA LEU A 171 3.62 -10.92 -11.61
C LEU A 171 4.36 -10.27 -12.77
N LEU A 172 3.65 -9.41 -13.48
CA LEU A 172 4.08 -8.80 -14.72
C LEU A 172 3.91 -7.29 -14.64
N LYS A 173 4.69 -6.56 -15.43
CA LYS A 173 4.78 -5.09 -15.40
C LYS A 173 4.90 -4.50 -16.80
N ALA A 174 4.29 -3.34 -16.98
CA ALA A 174 4.32 -2.57 -18.21
C ALA A 174 4.43 -1.06 -17.91
N GLN A 175 4.80 -0.28 -18.94
CA GLN A 175 4.80 1.19 -18.88
C GLN A 175 3.79 1.75 -19.89
N VAL A 176 2.81 2.48 -19.38
CA VAL A 176 1.75 3.13 -20.16
C VAL A 176 1.90 4.65 -20.08
N PRO A 177 1.93 5.38 -21.21
CA PRO A 177 1.94 6.83 -21.20
C PRO A 177 0.54 7.37 -20.93
N TYR A 178 0.46 8.52 -20.26
CA TYR A 178 -0.77 9.29 -20.07
C TYR A 178 -1.40 9.68 -21.41
N VAL A 179 -2.72 9.68 -21.46
CA VAL A 179 -3.55 10.20 -22.54
C VAL A 179 -4.52 11.19 -21.92
N ASP A 180 -4.56 12.42 -22.43
CA ASP A 180 -5.47 13.44 -21.93
C ASP A 180 -6.94 13.10 -22.21
N ASP A 181 -7.82 13.58 -21.33
CA ASP A 181 -9.24 13.25 -21.30
C ASP A 181 -9.96 13.55 -22.63
N VAL A 182 -9.53 14.60 -23.35
CA VAL A 182 -10.07 14.97 -24.67
C VAL A 182 -9.65 13.94 -25.70
N THR A 183 -8.36 13.65 -25.80
CA THR A 183 -7.82 12.63 -26.71
C THR A 183 -8.33 11.23 -26.37
N CYS A 184 -8.66 10.95 -25.11
CA CYS A 184 -9.25 9.69 -24.67
C CYS A 184 -10.73 9.58 -25.06
N ARG A 185 -11.57 10.57 -24.72
CA ARG A 185 -12.99 10.60 -25.12
C ARG A 185 -13.16 10.58 -26.64
N ASP A 186 -12.32 11.32 -27.34
CA ASP A 186 -12.39 11.45 -28.80
C ASP A 186 -11.75 10.25 -29.53
N ALA A 187 -11.21 9.25 -28.80
CA ALA A 187 -10.65 8.03 -29.36
C ALA A 187 -11.69 7.08 -29.97
N GLY A 188 -12.94 7.12 -29.48
CA GLY A 188 -14.03 6.30 -30.01
C GLY A 188 -15.31 6.33 -29.16
N PRO A 189 -16.45 5.85 -29.69
CA PRO A 189 -17.75 5.94 -29.02
C PRO A 189 -17.85 5.16 -27.70
N TYR A 190 -16.91 4.27 -27.39
CA TYR A 190 -16.80 3.62 -26.08
C TYR A 190 -16.45 4.62 -24.96
N TYR A 191 -15.72 5.69 -25.30
CA TYR A 191 -15.19 6.67 -24.35
C TYR A 191 -16.06 7.94 -24.24
N SER A 192 -17.25 7.97 -24.83
CA SER A 192 -18.14 9.15 -24.83
C SER A 192 -18.51 9.63 -23.42
N ASP A 193 -18.63 8.68 -22.49
CA ASP A 193 -19.17 8.87 -21.15
C ASP A 193 -18.05 9.03 -20.09
N LEU A 194 -16.78 9.17 -20.54
CA LEU A 194 -15.58 9.33 -19.71
C LEU A 194 -15.74 10.49 -18.71
N ILE A 195 -15.52 10.20 -17.42
CA ILE A 195 -15.74 11.14 -16.32
C ILE A 195 -14.42 11.86 -16.01
N PHE A 196 -14.16 12.95 -16.75
CA PHE A 196 -12.89 13.73 -16.75
C PHE A 196 -12.34 14.11 -15.35
N ALA A 197 -13.21 14.23 -14.33
CA ALA A 197 -12.81 14.58 -12.97
C ALA A 197 -12.55 13.36 -12.05
N ALA A 198 -12.74 12.14 -12.55
CA ALA A 198 -12.75 10.89 -11.78
C ALA A 198 -11.98 9.74 -12.45
N GLU A 199 -11.58 9.89 -13.71
CA GLU A 199 -11.02 8.85 -14.57
C GLU A 199 -9.82 9.39 -15.35
N LEU A 200 -8.73 8.62 -15.38
CA LEU A 200 -7.52 8.89 -16.15
C LEU A 200 -7.36 7.85 -17.25
N CYS A 201 -6.86 8.27 -18.41
CA CYS A 201 -6.53 7.34 -19.49
C CYS A 201 -5.02 7.16 -19.62
N ALA A 202 -4.60 5.92 -19.92
CA ALA A 202 -3.21 5.63 -20.24
C ALA A 202 -3.11 4.49 -21.26
N GLY A 203 -2.29 4.69 -22.29
CA GLY A 203 -2.18 3.75 -23.40
C GLY A 203 -1.42 4.34 -24.60
N ARG A 204 -0.87 3.46 -25.45
CA ARG A 204 -0.06 3.88 -26.60
C ARG A 204 -0.92 4.15 -27.83
N MET A 205 -1.65 5.28 -27.85
CA MET A 205 -2.63 5.61 -28.90
C MET A 205 -2.23 5.21 -30.33
N ALA A 206 -1.02 5.58 -30.80
CA ALA A 206 -0.59 5.32 -32.17
C ALA A 206 -0.19 3.86 -32.50
N THR A 207 0.00 2.97 -31.51
CA THR A 207 0.58 1.63 -31.72
C THR A 207 -0.05 0.50 -30.91
N GLY A 208 -0.79 0.80 -29.85
CA GLY A 208 -1.25 -0.19 -28.89
C GLY A 208 -0.08 -0.99 -28.30
N GLY A 209 -0.26 -2.31 -28.21
CA GLY A 209 0.78 -3.27 -27.85
C GLY A 209 1.22 -3.28 -26.39
N VAL A 210 0.87 -2.26 -25.58
CA VAL A 210 1.11 -2.21 -24.14
C VAL A 210 -0.10 -1.65 -23.40
N ASP A 211 -0.66 -2.44 -22.47
CA ASP A 211 -1.82 -2.11 -21.63
C ASP A 211 -1.98 -3.12 -20.48
N THR A 212 -2.88 -2.82 -19.55
CA THR A 212 -3.48 -3.79 -18.61
C THR A 212 -4.54 -4.65 -19.32
N CYS A 213 -4.90 -5.81 -18.74
CA CYS A 213 -5.87 -6.71 -19.38
C CYS A 213 -6.70 -7.54 -18.39
N GLN A 214 -7.49 -8.51 -18.89
CA GLN A 214 -8.45 -9.26 -18.07
C GLN A 214 -7.80 -9.89 -16.84
N GLY A 215 -8.17 -9.42 -15.64
CA GLY A 215 -7.59 -9.86 -14.36
C GLY A 215 -6.48 -8.98 -13.78
N ASP A 216 -6.14 -7.85 -14.42
CA ASP A 216 -5.41 -6.74 -13.80
C ASP A 216 -6.36 -5.74 -13.12
N SER A 217 -7.67 -5.80 -13.43
CA SER A 217 -8.78 -5.10 -12.77
C SER A 217 -8.55 -4.88 -11.27
N GLY A 218 -8.70 -3.64 -10.79
CA GLY A 218 -8.45 -3.27 -9.41
C GLY A 218 -6.97 -3.17 -9.00
N GLY A 219 -6.02 -3.55 -9.86
CA GLY A 219 -4.60 -3.34 -9.65
C GLY A 219 -4.21 -1.85 -9.63
N PRO A 220 -3.04 -1.51 -9.07
CA PRO A 220 -2.56 -0.14 -9.05
C PRO A 220 -1.95 0.28 -10.40
N MET A 221 -2.25 1.50 -10.82
CA MET A 221 -1.39 2.28 -11.73
C MET A 221 -0.60 3.28 -10.90
N PHE A 222 0.72 3.27 -11.01
CA PHE A 222 1.61 3.97 -10.09
C PHE A 222 2.86 4.52 -10.77
N ARG A 223 3.46 5.56 -10.23
CA ARG A 223 4.71 6.17 -10.75
C ARG A 223 5.63 6.57 -9.63
N ARG A 224 6.80 7.10 -9.97
CA ARG A 224 7.67 7.74 -9.00
C ARG A 224 7.31 9.22 -8.79
N ASP A 225 7.42 9.66 -7.55
CA ASP A 225 7.30 11.05 -7.13
C ASP A 225 8.64 11.80 -7.21
N ASN A 226 8.65 13.05 -6.74
CA ASN A 226 9.86 13.90 -6.74
C ASN A 226 10.93 13.45 -5.73
N ALA A 227 10.58 12.59 -4.76
CA ALA A 227 11.50 11.95 -3.82
C ALA A 227 11.97 10.57 -4.30
N ASN A 228 11.63 10.19 -5.55
CA ASN A 228 11.90 8.89 -6.16
C ASN A 228 11.18 7.71 -5.47
N ALA A 229 10.23 7.98 -4.58
CA ALA A 229 9.35 6.99 -3.95
C ALA A 229 8.18 6.63 -4.88
N TRP A 230 7.55 5.47 -4.65
CA TRP A 230 6.41 5.02 -5.47
C TRP A 230 5.09 5.54 -4.91
N ILE A 231 4.21 6.01 -5.79
CA ILE A 231 2.89 6.55 -5.45
C ILE A 231 1.81 6.06 -6.42
N GLN A 232 0.66 5.63 -5.91
CA GLN A 232 -0.48 5.20 -6.71
C GLN A 232 -1.26 6.39 -7.26
N VAL A 233 -1.46 6.40 -8.57
CA VAL A 233 -2.16 7.46 -9.31
C VAL A 233 -3.51 6.96 -9.85
N GLY A 234 -3.60 5.68 -10.19
CA GLY A 234 -4.81 5.07 -10.73
C GLY A 234 -5.14 3.71 -10.11
N ILE A 235 -6.37 3.26 -10.34
CA ILE A 235 -6.84 1.88 -10.12
C ILE A 235 -7.37 1.37 -11.47
N VAL A 236 -6.94 0.19 -11.93
CA VAL A 236 -7.37 -0.40 -13.21
C VAL A 236 -8.89 -0.60 -13.21
N SER A 237 -9.60 0.06 -14.13
CA SER A 237 -11.06 0.06 -14.17
C SER A 237 -11.63 -0.65 -15.41
N HIS A 238 -11.50 -0.08 -16.62
CA HIS A 238 -12.09 -0.63 -17.84
C HIS A 238 -11.35 -0.20 -19.12
N GLY A 239 -11.82 -0.63 -20.31
CA GLY A 239 -11.24 -0.29 -21.62
C GLY A 239 -11.89 -1.08 -22.77
N ASP A 240 -11.76 -0.61 -24.01
CA ASP A 240 -12.23 -1.34 -25.20
C ASP A 240 -11.19 -2.40 -25.66
N GLY A 241 -11.25 -3.57 -25.01
CA GLY A 241 -10.28 -4.64 -25.21
C GLY A 241 -9.03 -4.45 -24.37
N CYS A 242 -7.86 -4.86 -24.90
CA CYS A 242 -6.57 -4.60 -24.26
C CYS A 242 -5.53 -4.21 -25.33
N ALA A 243 -4.80 -3.12 -25.12
CA ALA A 243 -3.63 -2.75 -25.92
C ALA A 243 -3.88 -2.64 -27.43
N ARG A 244 -5.09 -2.27 -27.86
CA ARG A 244 -5.36 -1.96 -29.28
C ARG A 244 -4.86 -0.54 -29.60
N PRO A 245 -4.46 -0.23 -30.85
CA PRO A 245 -4.29 1.15 -31.28
C PRO A 245 -5.59 1.94 -31.07
N SER A 246 -5.46 3.21 -30.66
CA SER A 246 -6.57 4.10 -30.30
C SER A 246 -7.53 3.60 -29.20
N ALA A 247 -7.18 2.57 -28.42
CA ALA A 247 -7.93 2.15 -27.23
C ALA A 247 -7.03 2.22 -25.99
N PRO A 248 -7.02 3.33 -25.24
CA PRO A 248 -6.33 3.40 -23.95
C PRO A 248 -7.13 2.66 -22.86
N GLY A 249 -6.42 2.16 -21.86
CA GLY A 249 -7.04 1.71 -20.61
C GLY A 249 -7.54 2.91 -19.80
N VAL A 250 -8.65 2.73 -19.07
CA VAL A 250 -9.25 3.72 -18.18
C VAL A 250 -9.05 3.28 -16.73
N TYR A 251 -8.63 4.24 -15.90
CA TYR A 251 -8.21 4.03 -14.52
C TYR A 251 -8.94 5.04 -13.62
N THR A 252 -9.47 4.61 -12.47
CA THR A 252 -10.04 5.57 -11.50
C THR A 252 -8.95 6.51 -10.99
N GLN A 253 -9.17 7.82 -11.09
CA GLN A 253 -8.26 8.88 -10.69
C GLN A 253 -8.15 8.94 -9.16
N VAL A 254 -7.04 8.44 -8.61
CA VAL A 254 -6.90 8.26 -7.16
C VAL A 254 -6.83 9.60 -6.41
N SER A 255 -6.26 10.63 -7.03
CA SER A 255 -6.16 11.99 -6.48
C SER A 255 -7.54 12.58 -6.12
N THR A 256 -8.54 12.42 -6.98
CA THR A 256 -9.95 12.83 -6.76
C THR A 256 -10.55 12.14 -5.54
N PHE A 257 -10.35 10.83 -5.41
CA PHE A 257 -10.99 10.03 -4.35
C PHE A 257 -10.16 9.93 -3.06
N ALA A 258 -8.95 10.50 -3.01
CA ALA A 258 -8.00 10.31 -1.92
C ALA A 258 -8.57 10.62 -0.53
N ALA A 259 -9.37 11.69 -0.39
CA ALA A 259 -10.03 12.04 0.87
C ALA A 259 -11.11 11.02 1.27
N ALA A 260 -11.87 10.49 0.32
CA ALA A 260 -12.90 9.48 0.56
C ALA A 260 -12.30 8.11 0.89
N ILE A 261 -11.23 7.72 0.19
CA ILE A 261 -10.43 6.52 0.47
C ILE A 261 -9.84 6.60 1.88
N ALA A 262 -9.23 7.73 2.26
CA ALA A 262 -8.66 7.93 3.59
C ALA A 262 -9.73 7.89 4.70
N ALA A 263 -10.89 8.52 4.50
CA ALA A 263 -12.00 8.50 5.45
C ALA A 263 -12.58 7.08 5.62
N ALA A 264 -12.80 6.36 4.52
CA ALA A 264 -13.26 4.97 4.56
C ALA A 264 -12.23 4.05 5.24
N ALA A 265 -10.93 4.25 4.99
CA ALA A 265 -9.86 3.49 5.64
C ALA A 265 -9.80 3.72 7.15
N ALA A 266 -9.93 4.97 7.60
CA ALA A 266 -9.99 5.32 9.02
C ALA A 266 -11.20 4.65 9.70
N ASN A 267 -12.38 4.70 9.08
CA ASN A 267 -13.61 4.07 9.59
C ASN A 267 -13.50 2.54 9.68
N LEU A 268 -12.74 1.90 8.79
CA LEU A 268 -12.44 0.46 8.86
C LEU A 268 -11.43 0.09 9.96
N GLY A 269 -10.90 1.05 10.71
CA GLY A 269 -9.80 0.84 11.67
C GLY A 269 -8.46 0.59 10.99
N GLY A 270 -8.31 0.98 9.72
CA GLY A 270 -7.05 0.95 8.98
C GLY A 270 -6.14 2.11 9.37
N GLY A 271 -5.69 2.13 10.62
CA GLY A 271 -4.69 3.09 11.13
C GLY A 271 -3.30 2.87 10.51
N GLY A 272 -3.16 3.21 9.23
CA GLY A 272 -1.88 3.20 8.49
C GLY A 272 -1.38 4.59 8.07
N GLY A 273 -2.17 5.65 8.31
CA GLY A 273 -1.61 6.98 8.54
C GLY A 273 -0.85 7.01 9.89
N PRO A 274 -0.07 8.07 10.18
CA PRO A 274 0.62 8.18 11.46
C PRO A 274 -0.37 8.05 12.62
N ALA A 275 -0.02 7.24 13.61
CA ALA A 275 -0.86 7.03 14.78
C ALA A 275 -1.19 8.36 15.45
N CYS A 276 -2.45 8.54 15.86
CA CYS A 276 -2.84 9.68 16.68
C CYS A 276 -2.36 9.44 18.12
N GLY A 277 -1.07 9.65 18.36
CA GLY A 277 -0.38 9.37 19.61
C GLY A 277 0.95 8.61 19.41
N PRO A 278 1.58 8.11 20.49
CA PRO A 278 1.10 8.15 21.87
C PRO A 278 1.15 9.56 22.49
N PHE A 279 0.00 10.06 22.95
CA PHE A 279 -0.04 11.23 23.84
C PHE A 279 0.14 10.75 25.26
N THR A 280 1.21 11.20 25.93
CA THR A 280 1.63 10.70 27.24
C THR A 280 1.51 11.77 28.31
N ASN A 281 0.97 11.42 29.48
CA ASN A 281 1.10 12.22 30.69
C ASN A 281 1.87 11.39 31.74
N GLY A 282 3.01 11.93 32.19
CA GLY A 282 3.87 11.35 33.23
C GLY A 282 3.93 12.19 34.51
N THR A 283 2.94 13.05 34.73
CA THR A 283 2.77 13.79 35.99
C THR A 283 1.99 12.92 36.96
N ASN A 284 2.58 12.65 38.13
CA ASN A 284 1.94 11.82 39.16
C ASN A 284 0.59 12.41 39.60
N VAL A 285 -0.46 11.59 39.61
CA VAL A 285 -1.78 11.94 40.16
C VAL A 285 -2.11 10.96 41.28
N ASN A 286 -2.06 11.43 42.52
CA ASN A 286 -2.35 10.63 43.71
C ASN A 286 -3.79 10.11 43.70
N ILE A 287 -3.97 8.83 44.01
CA ILE A 287 -5.26 8.17 44.15
C ILE A 287 -5.60 8.16 45.66
N PRO A 288 -6.72 8.76 46.08
CA PRO A 288 -7.12 8.78 47.49
C PRO A 288 -7.81 7.47 47.91
N ASP A 289 -7.33 6.89 49.02
CA ASP A 289 -7.94 5.78 49.77
C ASP A 289 -9.46 5.95 49.91
N ALA A 290 -10.24 4.98 49.44
CA ALA A 290 -11.71 4.96 49.39
C ALA A 290 -12.39 6.15 48.67
N GLY A 291 -11.64 6.95 47.93
CA GLY A 291 -11.96 8.35 47.72
C GLY A 291 -12.86 8.68 46.53
N ALA A 292 -12.82 9.95 46.13
CA ALA A 292 -13.39 10.42 44.86
C ALA A 292 -12.50 10.03 43.69
N ALA A 293 -13.09 9.82 42.51
CA ALA A 293 -12.33 9.51 41.31
C ALA A 293 -11.42 10.68 40.90
N VAL A 294 -10.14 10.40 40.68
CA VAL A 294 -9.16 11.37 40.18
C VAL A 294 -9.02 11.24 38.66
N THR A 295 -8.55 12.30 38.00
CA THR A 295 -8.32 12.27 36.55
C THR A 295 -6.92 12.77 36.19
N SER A 296 -6.27 12.09 35.25
CA SER A 296 -5.09 12.58 34.53
C SER A 296 -5.49 12.83 33.07
N SER A 297 -5.02 13.93 32.47
CA SER A 297 -5.48 14.38 31.15
C SER A 297 -4.37 14.33 30.10
N VAL A 298 -4.70 14.00 28.85
CA VAL A 298 -3.85 14.19 27.67
C VAL A 298 -4.63 14.94 26.60
N THR A 299 -3.98 15.88 25.91
CA THR A 299 -4.59 16.59 24.80
C THR A 299 -4.09 15.99 23.49
N ALA A 300 -4.96 15.22 22.83
CA ALA A 300 -4.70 14.72 21.49
C ALA A 300 -4.87 15.88 20.49
N THR A 301 -3.81 16.26 19.79
CA THR A 301 -3.80 17.38 18.83
C THR A 301 -3.29 16.93 17.46
N GLY A 302 -3.67 17.67 16.41
CA GLY A 302 -3.30 17.34 15.02
C GLY A 302 -4.05 16.15 14.40
N CYS A 303 -4.85 15.42 15.18
CA CYS A 303 -5.61 14.27 14.71
C CYS A 303 -6.93 14.67 14.04
N THR A 304 -7.21 14.14 12.85
CA THR A 304 -8.46 14.40 12.12
C THR A 304 -9.47 13.26 12.28
N GLY A 305 -10.75 13.62 12.29
CA GLY A 305 -11.87 12.66 12.33
C GLY A 305 -12.11 11.98 13.67
N SER A 306 -12.87 10.89 13.61
CA SER A 306 -13.25 10.05 14.77
C SER A 306 -12.45 8.75 14.82
N THR A 307 -12.49 8.06 15.96
CA THR A 307 -12.01 6.69 16.14
C THR A 307 -13.06 5.78 16.77
N SER A 308 -12.95 4.49 16.50
CA SER A 308 -13.78 3.44 17.09
C SER A 308 -13.05 2.63 18.15
N SER A 309 -11.73 2.82 18.30
CA SER A 309 -10.92 2.12 19.31
C SER A 309 -9.75 2.98 19.80
N ALA A 310 -9.41 2.86 21.08
CA ALA A 310 -8.27 3.54 21.69
C ALA A 310 -7.34 2.53 22.39
N GLN A 311 -6.03 2.65 22.15
CA GLN A 311 -5.01 1.96 22.95
C GLN A 311 -4.63 2.84 24.14
N VAL A 312 -4.75 2.31 25.35
CA VAL A 312 -4.49 3.01 26.61
C VAL A 312 -3.47 2.23 27.42
N ALA A 313 -2.19 2.61 27.33
CA ALA A 313 -1.15 2.07 28.19
C ALA A 313 -1.15 2.82 29.52
N VAL A 314 -1.26 2.11 30.64
CA VAL A 314 -1.27 2.69 31.99
C VAL A 314 -0.14 2.12 32.83
N ASN A 315 0.42 2.97 33.68
CA ASN A 315 1.38 2.64 34.72
C ASN A 315 0.92 3.33 36.00
N ILE A 316 0.22 2.57 36.85
CA ILE A 316 -0.35 3.01 38.12
C ILE A 316 0.34 2.24 39.24
N VAL A 317 0.88 2.98 40.21
CA VAL A 317 1.40 2.40 41.45
C VAL A 317 0.23 2.26 42.42
N HIS A 318 -0.01 1.07 42.98
CA HIS A 318 -1.03 0.79 43.99
C HIS A 318 -0.69 -0.50 44.74
N THR A 319 -0.92 -0.56 46.05
CA THR A 319 -0.57 -1.72 46.89
C THR A 319 -1.47 -2.94 46.67
N PHE A 320 -2.73 -2.73 46.31
CA PHE A 320 -3.66 -3.76 45.86
C PHE A 320 -4.37 -3.23 44.61
N ARG A 321 -4.33 -3.91 43.46
CA ARG A 321 -4.99 -3.40 42.25
C ARG A 321 -6.42 -3.90 42.05
N GLY A 322 -6.90 -4.80 42.90
CA GLY A 322 -8.23 -5.42 42.78
C GLY A 322 -9.39 -4.47 43.09
N ASP A 323 -9.13 -3.36 43.75
CA ASP A 323 -10.10 -2.29 44.09
C ASP A 323 -10.19 -1.16 43.04
N LEU A 324 -9.18 -1.04 42.17
CA LEU A 324 -9.13 0.03 41.20
C LEU A 324 -10.17 -0.14 40.09
N VAL A 325 -11.02 0.87 39.97
CA VAL A 325 -11.81 1.16 38.77
C VAL A 325 -11.03 2.13 37.89
N ILE A 326 -10.89 1.78 36.61
CA ILE A 326 -10.18 2.57 35.59
C ILE A 326 -11.10 2.75 34.38
N ASP A 327 -11.38 4.01 34.05
CA ASP A 327 -12.22 4.44 32.95
C ASP A 327 -11.45 5.40 32.03
N LEU A 328 -11.62 5.27 30.71
CA LEU A 328 -11.20 6.28 29.73
C LEU A 328 -12.37 7.23 29.50
N LEU A 329 -12.15 8.54 29.67
CA LEU A 329 -13.10 9.59 29.33
C LEU A 329 -12.70 10.26 28.00
N ALA A 330 -13.65 10.32 27.08
CA ALA A 330 -13.53 10.99 25.79
C ALA A 330 -13.77 12.52 25.89
N PRO A 331 -13.48 13.30 24.84
CA PRO A 331 -13.57 14.76 24.87
C PRO A 331 -15.00 15.30 25.06
N ASP A 332 -16.02 14.51 24.70
CA ASP A 332 -17.45 14.80 24.90
C ASP A 332 -17.92 14.55 26.35
N GLY A 333 -17.19 13.71 27.10
CA GLY A 333 -17.54 13.23 28.43
C GLY A 333 -17.96 11.75 28.51
N SER A 334 -18.07 11.04 27.40
CA SER A 334 -18.39 9.61 27.35
C SER A 334 -17.29 8.76 28.02
N SER A 335 -17.70 7.69 28.70
CA SER A 335 -16.85 6.91 29.61
C SER A 335 -16.78 5.42 29.21
N TYR A 336 -15.57 4.88 29.16
CA TYR A 336 -15.28 3.53 28.66
C TYR A 336 -14.44 2.74 29.66
N ARG A 337 -15.01 1.66 30.20
CA ARG A 337 -14.41 0.79 31.22
C ARG A 337 -13.17 0.06 30.69
N LEU A 338 -12.02 0.37 31.27
CA LEU A 338 -10.75 -0.32 31.01
C LEU A 338 -10.54 -1.49 32.00
N LYS A 339 -10.72 -1.21 33.30
CA LYS A 339 -10.65 -2.22 34.38
C LYS A 339 -11.73 -1.95 35.42
N GLY A 340 -12.47 -2.99 35.78
CA GLY A 340 -13.33 -3.00 36.96
C GLY A 340 -12.64 -3.65 38.15
N THR A 341 -13.30 -3.59 39.30
CA THR A 341 -12.82 -4.27 40.50
C THR A 341 -12.87 -5.79 40.36
N ASN A 342 -11.92 -6.45 41.00
CA ASN A 342 -11.82 -7.90 41.14
C ASN A 342 -11.17 -8.19 42.50
N PRO A 343 -11.94 -8.58 43.53
CA PRO A 343 -11.41 -8.89 44.87
C PRO A 343 -10.38 -10.03 44.91
N SER A 344 -10.20 -10.80 43.82
CA SER A 344 -9.18 -11.83 43.69
C SER A 344 -7.91 -11.38 42.95
N ASP A 345 -7.85 -10.14 42.46
CA ASP A 345 -6.70 -9.55 41.75
C ASP A 345 -5.75 -8.85 42.74
N SER A 346 -5.27 -9.61 43.73
CA SER A 346 -4.51 -9.13 44.90
C SER A 346 -3.02 -8.84 44.62
N ALA A 347 -2.72 -8.30 43.45
CA ALA A 347 -1.36 -7.97 43.04
C ALA A 347 -1.16 -6.46 43.01
N ASP A 348 0.03 -6.02 43.38
CA ASP A 348 0.48 -4.64 43.27
C ASP A 348 0.41 -4.16 41.81
N ASN A 349 0.11 -2.88 41.64
CA ASN A 349 0.32 -2.06 40.43
C ASN A 349 -0.47 -2.47 39.18
N VAL A 350 -0.85 -1.47 38.37
CA VAL A 350 -1.42 -1.69 37.02
C VAL A 350 -0.43 -1.17 35.98
N ASN A 351 0.35 -2.08 35.42
CA ASN A 351 1.23 -1.85 34.28
C ASN A 351 0.76 -2.73 33.11
N THR A 352 -0.07 -2.18 32.23
CA THR A 352 -0.67 -2.91 31.09
C THR A 352 -1.19 -1.96 30.01
N THR A 353 -1.55 -2.50 28.85
CA THR A 353 -2.23 -1.76 27.78
C THR A 353 -3.63 -2.32 27.57
N TYR A 354 -4.63 -1.45 27.71
CA TYR A 354 -6.02 -1.75 27.42
C TYR A 354 -6.39 -1.30 26.01
N THR A 355 -7.25 -2.06 25.33
CA THR A 355 -7.91 -1.64 24.09
C THR A 355 -9.36 -1.31 24.40
N ALA A 356 -9.72 -0.03 24.37
CA ALA A 356 -11.10 0.41 24.51
C ALA A 356 -11.82 0.37 23.15
N THR A 357 -13.09 0.01 23.14
CA THR A 357 -13.99 0.19 21.99
C THR A 357 -14.81 1.45 22.24
N VAL A 358 -14.44 2.55 21.59
CA VAL A 358 -15.03 3.88 21.84
C VAL A 358 -16.12 4.28 20.85
N GLY A 359 -16.35 3.48 19.80
CA GLY A 359 -17.48 3.66 18.89
C GLY A 359 -17.22 4.67 17.75
N ASN A 360 -17.32 5.98 18.02
CA ASN A 360 -17.12 7.02 17.01
C ASN A 360 -16.57 8.35 17.59
N GLU A 361 -15.74 8.27 18.63
CA GLU A 361 -15.28 9.44 19.37
C GLU A 361 -14.33 10.33 18.59
N VAL A 362 -14.48 11.65 18.76
CA VAL A 362 -13.64 12.64 18.09
C VAL A 362 -12.21 12.53 18.59
N ARG A 363 -11.23 12.35 17.69
CA ARG A 363 -9.83 12.13 18.10
C ARG A 363 -9.22 13.37 18.76
N ASN A 364 -9.44 14.54 18.18
CA ASN A 364 -8.88 15.82 18.62
C ASN A 364 -9.59 16.33 19.89
N GLY A 365 -8.85 16.56 20.97
CA GLY A 365 -9.40 17.08 22.23
C GLY A 365 -8.71 16.54 23.48
N THR A 366 -9.27 16.90 24.63
CA THR A 366 -8.76 16.48 25.95
C THR A 366 -9.41 15.17 26.40
N TRP A 367 -8.66 14.09 26.26
CA TRP A 367 -9.00 12.78 26.82
C TRP A 367 -8.51 12.68 28.26
N ARG A 368 -9.18 11.88 29.10
CA ARG A 368 -8.78 11.70 30.51
C ARG A 368 -8.79 10.25 30.92
N LEU A 369 -7.75 9.81 31.61
CA LEU A 369 -7.78 8.59 32.40
C LEU A 369 -8.41 8.93 33.75
N GLN A 370 -9.57 8.35 34.05
CA GLN A 370 -10.20 8.42 35.35
C GLN A 370 -9.84 7.15 36.14
N VAL A 371 -9.37 7.34 37.38
CA VAL A 371 -9.00 6.25 38.28
C VAL A 371 -9.64 6.47 39.63
N ARG A 372 -10.16 5.40 40.23
CA ARG A 372 -10.79 5.42 41.54
C ARG A 372 -10.47 4.13 42.30
N ASP A 373 -9.92 4.28 43.50
CA ASP A 373 -10.02 3.25 44.53
C ASP A 373 -11.42 3.30 45.18
N VAL A 374 -11.99 2.11 45.45
CA VAL A 374 -13.30 1.94 46.09
C VAL A 374 -13.24 1.09 47.37
N ALA A 375 -12.06 0.56 47.73
CA ALA A 375 -11.83 -0.21 48.95
C ALA A 375 -11.34 0.72 50.08
N ARG A 376 -10.58 0.18 51.05
CA ARG A 376 -9.94 0.94 52.12
C ARG A 376 -8.59 0.33 52.47
N ALA A 377 -7.68 1.19 52.94
CA ALA A 377 -6.33 0.92 53.43
C ALA A 377 -5.25 0.70 52.36
N ASP A 378 -5.59 0.82 51.08
CA ASP A 378 -4.67 0.81 49.96
C ASP A 378 -4.51 2.22 49.38
N VAL A 379 -3.31 2.53 48.86
CA VAL A 379 -2.98 3.87 48.35
C VAL A 379 -2.03 3.79 47.16
N GLY A 380 -2.03 4.84 46.35
CA GLY A 380 -1.07 4.96 45.25
C GLY A 380 -1.27 6.18 44.37
N TYR A 381 -0.82 6.08 43.13
CA TYR A 381 -0.85 7.17 42.16
C TYR A 381 -0.77 6.66 40.73
N VAL A 382 -1.42 7.36 39.80
CA VAL A 382 -1.12 7.23 38.37
C VAL A 382 0.27 7.80 38.16
N ASN A 383 1.25 6.96 37.82
CA ASN A 383 2.64 7.37 37.58
C ASN A 383 2.80 7.89 36.13
N SER A 384 2.29 7.13 35.17
CA SER A 384 2.20 7.59 33.79
C SER A 384 1.11 6.86 33.01
N TRP A 385 0.59 7.48 31.96
CA TRP A 385 -0.25 6.79 30.98
C TRP A 385 -0.08 7.41 29.59
N SER A 386 -0.40 6.63 28.55
CA SER A 386 -0.40 7.11 27.17
C SER A 386 -1.57 6.59 26.35
N LEU A 387 -2.05 7.44 25.44
CA LEU A 387 -3.21 7.21 24.60
C LEU A 387 -2.84 7.22 23.11
N SER A 388 -3.33 6.25 22.33
CA SER A 388 -3.28 6.25 20.86
C SER A 388 -4.66 5.96 20.26
N LEU A 389 -5.05 6.69 19.21
CA LEU A 389 -6.42 6.75 18.66
C LEU A 389 -6.51 6.42 17.17
#